data_AF-A0A2R4NNI5-F1
#
_entry.id   AF-A0A2R4NNI5-F1
#
_cell.length_a   1.000
_cell.length_b   1.000
_cell.length_c   1.000
_cell.angle_alpha   90.00
_cell.angle_beta   90.00
_cell.angle_gamma   90.00
#
_symmetry.space_group_name_H-M   'P 1'
#
loop_
_entity.id
_entity.type
_entity.pdbx_description
1 polymer ?
#
loop_
_entity_poly.entity_id
_entity_poly.type
_entity_poly.pdbx_seq_one_letter_code
_entity_poly.pdbx_strand_id
1 'polypeptide(L)'
;MNLDEIKSLLENLPESEKQIAIEEWALSTQPLVKARYAIEPDDRSTLSSLEFSRLPQLLVSELKRQRITYEEMAIQIGVSISTFKRLIAEPSSAKAINLHTLLKELGIKVWLEK
;
A
#
# COMPACT_ATOMS: atom_id res chain seq x y z
N MET A 1 -2.45 15.82 -24.53
CA MET A 1 -2.52 14.48 -25.13
C MET A 1 -3.98 14.08 -25.16
N ASN A 2 -4.55 13.99 -26.35
CA ASN A 2 -5.99 13.79 -26.57
C ASN A 2 -6.30 12.29 -26.76
N LEU A 3 -7.50 11.84 -26.37
CA LEU A 3 -7.92 10.44 -26.49
C LEU A 3 -7.91 9.95 -27.95
N ASP A 4 -8.17 10.85 -28.90
CA ASP A 4 -8.10 10.54 -30.34
C ASP A 4 -6.67 10.25 -30.82
N GLU A 5 -5.67 10.92 -30.23
CA GLU A 5 -4.25 10.68 -30.54
C GLU A 5 -3.81 9.30 -30.02
N ILE A 6 -4.27 8.93 -28.83
CA ILE A 6 -3.99 7.61 -28.22
C ILE A 6 -4.61 6.49 -29.04
N LYS A 7 -5.85 6.68 -29.53
CA LYS A 7 -6.54 5.69 -30.35
C LYS A 7 -5.84 5.50 -31.70
N SER A 8 -5.37 6.57 -32.33
CA SER A 8 -4.63 6.50 -33.59
C SER A 8 -3.27 5.81 -33.42
N LEU A 9 -2.58 6.02 -32.31
CA LEU A 9 -1.34 5.32 -31.98
C LEU A 9 -1.56 3.81 -31.82
N LEU A 10 -2.65 3.40 -31.14
CA LEU A 10 -2.94 1.99 -30.89
C LEU A 10 -3.34 1.22 -32.17
N GLU A 11 -4.01 1.87 -33.12
CA GLU A 11 -4.41 1.24 -34.38
C GLU A 11 -3.22 0.95 -35.32
N ASN A 12 -2.16 1.75 -35.24
CA ASN A 12 -0.97 1.65 -36.10
C ASN A 12 0.10 0.67 -35.58
N LEU A 13 -0.10 0.05 -34.42
CA LEU A 13 0.85 -0.93 -33.86
C LEU A 13 0.71 -2.32 -34.51
N PRO A 14 1.80 -3.11 -34.62
CA PRO A 14 1.73 -4.50 -35.06
C PRO A 14 0.86 -5.35 -34.12
N GLU A 15 0.14 -6.35 -34.65
CA GLU A 15 -0.77 -7.21 -33.88
C GLU A 15 -0.06 -7.88 -32.67
N SER A 16 1.22 -8.18 -32.81
CA SER A 16 2.07 -8.72 -31.74
C SER A 16 2.31 -7.72 -30.61
N GLU A 17 2.41 -6.42 -30.91
CA GLU A 17 2.59 -5.38 -29.89
C GLU A 17 1.26 -4.96 -29.26
N LYS A 18 0.15 -5.03 -30.01
CA LYS A 18 -1.21 -4.86 -29.45
C LYS A 18 -1.51 -5.93 -28.40
N GLN A 19 -1.15 -7.19 -28.67
CA GLN A 19 -1.32 -8.28 -27.72
C GLN A 19 -0.46 -8.10 -26.47
N ILE A 20 0.79 -7.64 -26.60
CA ILE A 20 1.65 -7.34 -25.46
C ILE A 20 1.08 -6.19 -24.61
N ALA A 21 0.62 -5.11 -25.23
CA ALA A 21 0.04 -3.97 -24.50
C ALA A 21 -1.28 -4.34 -23.78
N ILE A 22 -2.10 -5.19 -24.40
CA ILE A 22 -3.34 -5.70 -23.80
C ILE A 22 -3.03 -6.70 -22.67
N GLU A 23 -2.04 -7.58 -22.83
CA GLU A 23 -1.57 -8.47 -21.77
C GLU A 23 -0.97 -7.69 -20.60
N GLU A 24 -0.21 -6.63 -20.87
CA GLU A 24 0.39 -5.76 -19.86
C GLU A 24 -0.69 -5.01 -19.06
N TRP A 25 -1.76 -4.56 -19.72
CA TRP A 25 -2.93 -3.95 -19.06
C TRP A 25 -3.83 -4.97 -18.33
N ALA A 26 -3.97 -6.19 -18.87
CA ALA A 26 -4.70 -7.29 -18.22
C ALA A 26 -3.96 -7.79 -16.97
N LEU A 27 -2.63 -7.80 -16.98
CA LEU A 27 -1.78 -8.08 -15.82
C LEU A 27 -1.91 -7.00 -14.74
N SER A 28 -2.21 -5.75 -15.12
CA SER A 28 -2.46 -4.65 -14.18
C SER A 28 -3.83 -4.73 -13.49
N THR A 29 -4.75 -5.60 -13.92
CA THR A 29 -6.14 -5.65 -13.42
C THR A 29 -6.55 -6.97 -12.76
N GLN A 30 -5.63 -7.91 -12.53
CA GLN A 30 -5.95 -9.10 -11.72
C GLN A 30 -5.73 -8.89 -10.21
N PRO A 31 -6.73 -9.19 -9.36
CA PRO A 31 -6.59 -9.18 -7.92
C PRO A 31 -6.18 -10.58 -7.42
N LEU A 32 -4.89 -10.92 -7.37
CA LEU A 32 -4.42 -11.98 -6.47
C LEU A 32 -2.90 -11.99 -6.25
N VAL A 33 -2.54 -11.87 -4.97
CA VAL A 33 -1.47 -12.62 -4.28
C VAL A 33 -0.47 -13.35 -5.18
N LYS A 34 0.65 -12.71 -5.52
CA LYS A 34 1.98 -13.33 -5.47
C LYS A 34 3.04 -12.25 -5.54
N ALA A 35 3.87 -12.22 -4.49
CA ALA A 35 5.06 -11.40 -4.37
C ALA A 35 5.89 -11.43 -5.65
N ARG A 36 6.45 -10.28 -6.03
CA ARG A 36 7.84 -10.11 -6.54
C ARG A 36 8.18 -8.65 -6.88
N TYR A 37 9.10 -8.11 -6.06
CA TYR A 37 10.24 -7.22 -6.40
C TYR A 37 10.11 -5.69 -6.49
N ALA A 38 11.25 -5.10 -6.10
CA ALA A 38 11.76 -3.74 -6.32
C ALA A 38 11.01 -2.59 -5.63
N ILE A 39 11.32 -2.39 -4.34
CA ILE A 39 11.13 -1.08 -3.70
C ILE A 39 12.44 -0.32 -3.89
N GLU A 40 12.46 0.58 -4.87
CA GLU A 40 13.42 1.69 -4.93
C GLU A 40 13.28 2.53 -3.66
N PRO A 41 14.39 2.99 -3.04
CA PRO A 41 14.33 3.66 -1.75
C PRO A 41 14.25 5.18 -1.96
N ASP A 42 13.12 5.72 -2.41
CA ASP A 42 12.94 7.18 -2.32
C ASP A 42 11.47 7.62 -2.39
N ASP A 43 10.90 7.89 -1.23
CA ASP A 43 10.39 9.19 -0.82
C ASP A 43 9.37 8.94 0.32
N ARG A 44 9.48 9.72 1.38
CA ARG A 44 8.82 9.49 2.66
C ARG A 44 7.30 9.43 2.44
N SER A 45 6.74 8.23 2.65
CA SER A 45 5.34 7.89 2.44
C SER A 45 4.41 8.91 3.08
N THR A 46 3.98 9.86 2.27
CA THR A 46 2.97 10.83 2.64
C THR A 46 1.63 10.16 2.36
N LEU A 47 0.93 9.73 3.40
CA LEU A 47 -0.42 9.18 3.29
C LEU A 47 -1.37 10.33 2.90
N SER A 48 -1.45 10.64 1.61
CA SER A 48 -2.55 11.45 1.08
C SER A 48 -3.87 10.70 1.27
N SER A 49 -5.01 11.42 1.32
CA SER A 49 -6.34 10.88 1.63
C SER A 49 -6.80 9.65 0.82
N LEU A 50 -6.09 9.28 -0.25
CA LEU A 50 -6.21 8.03 -1.01
C LEU A 50 -5.06 7.09 -0.59
N GLU A 51 -5.22 5.96 0.10
CA GLU A 51 -6.41 5.16 0.35
C GLU A 51 -6.26 4.42 1.68
N PHE A 52 -7.16 4.68 2.64
CA PHE A 52 -7.22 3.94 3.90
C PHE A 52 -7.37 2.42 3.69
N SER A 53 -7.91 2.00 2.54
CA SER A 53 -8.01 0.59 2.12
C SER A 53 -6.64 -0.10 1.96
N ARG A 54 -5.58 0.66 1.65
CA ARG A 54 -4.20 0.14 1.53
C ARG A 54 -3.42 0.20 2.84
N LEU A 55 -3.96 0.89 3.85
CA LEU A 55 -3.30 1.06 5.14
C LEU A 55 -2.94 -0.27 5.83
N PRO A 56 -3.81 -1.31 5.85
CA PRO A 56 -3.43 -2.62 6.39
C PRO A 56 -2.18 -3.19 5.71
N GLN A 57 -2.10 -3.12 4.39
CA GLN A 57 -1.01 -3.68 3.61
C GLN A 57 0.28 -2.90 3.84
N LEU A 58 0.20 -1.58 3.93
CA LEU A 58 1.32 -0.72 4.27
C LEU A 58 1.88 -1.05 5.66
N LEU A 59 1.02 -1.15 6.67
CA LEU A 59 1.42 -1.49 8.04
C LEU A 59 2.14 -2.84 8.09
N VAL A 60 1.60 -3.87 7.43
CA VAL A 60 2.24 -5.20 7.35
C VAL A 60 3.58 -5.14 6.63
N SER A 61 3.66 -4.36 5.55
CA SER A 61 4.90 -4.23 4.77
C SER A 61 5.99 -3.53 5.56
N GLU A 62 5.65 -2.48 6.30
CA GLU A 62 6.59 -1.76 7.17
C GLU A 62 7.10 -2.63 8.33
N LEU A 63 6.21 -3.37 9.00
CA LEU A 63 6.61 -4.33 10.04
C LEU A 63 7.60 -5.38 9.49
N LYS A 64 7.30 -5.92 8.31
CA LYS A 64 8.20 -6.88 7.63
C LYS A 64 9.53 -6.26 7.25
N ARG A 65 9.52 -5.03 6.71
CA ARG A 65 10.73 -4.29 6.31
C ARG A 65 11.64 -4.06 7.51
N GLN A 66 11.05 -3.74 8.67
CA GLN A 66 11.77 -3.48 9.92
C GLN A 66 12.08 -4.75 10.73
N ARG A 67 11.60 -5.92 10.27
CA ARG A 67 11.72 -7.23 10.95
C ARG A 67 11.14 -7.23 12.37
N ILE A 68 10.04 -6.52 12.58
CA ILE A 68 9.34 -6.44 13.86
C ILE A 68 8.16 -7.40 13.86
N THR A 69 8.05 -8.25 14.88
CA THR A 69 6.92 -9.14 15.09
C THR A 69 5.69 -8.39 15.61
N TYR A 70 4.52 -9.02 15.51
CA TYR A 70 3.29 -8.41 16.02
C TYR A 70 3.33 -8.28 17.55
N GLU A 71 3.94 -9.23 18.23
CA GLU A 71 4.14 -9.26 19.67
C GLU A 71 5.03 -8.10 20.13
N GLU A 72 6.18 -7.89 19.47
CA GLU A 72 7.10 -6.80 19.79
C GLU A 72 6.44 -5.43 19.59
N MET A 73 5.79 -5.21 18.45
CA MET A 73 5.13 -3.92 18.20
C MET A 73 3.94 -3.70 19.13
N ALA A 74 3.18 -4.75 19.47
CA ALA A 74 2.08 -4.64 20.43
C ALA A 74 2.58 -4.18 21.81
N ILE A 75 3.71 -4.72 22.28
CA ILE A 75 4.37 -4.29 23.52
C ILE A 75 4.83 -2.83 23.40
N GLN A 76 5.47 -2.48 22.28
CA GLN A 76 6.01 -1.13 22.04
C GLN A 76 4.94 -0.04 22.06
N ILE A 77 3.76 -0.30 21.48
CA ILE A 77 2.64 0.65 21.50
C ILE A 77 1.70 0.48 22.71
N GLY A 78 2.02 -0.42 23.64
CA GLY A 78 1.29 -0.60 24.89
C GLY A 78 -0.11 -1.22 24.76
N VAL A 79 -0.31 -2.14 23.81
CA VAL A 79 -1.60 -2.84 23.59
C VAL A 79 -1.46 -4.36 23.66
N SER A 80 -2.57 -5.07 23.89
CA SER A 80 -2.57 -6.53 23.79
C SER A 80 -2.35 -7.00 22.35
N ILE A 81 -1.75 -8.18 22.16
CA ILE A 81 -1.58 -8.80 20.84
C ILE A 81 -2.90 -8.96 20.07
N SER A 82 -4.00 -9.25 20.77
CA SER A 82 -5.35 -9.33 20.19
C SER A 82 -5.87 -7.98 19.70
N THR A 83 -5.52 -6.90 20.40
CA THR A 83 -5.87 -5.53 19.99
C THR A 83 -5.02 -5.10 18.82
N PHE A 84 -3.74 -5.43 18.82
CA PHE A 84 -2.84 -5.19 17.70
C PHE A 84 -3.30 -5.90 16.42
N LYS A 85 -3.64 -7.19 16.48
CA LYS A 85 -4.14 -7.94 15.31
C LYS A 85 -5.41 -7.31 14.71
N ARG A 86 -6.33 -6.84 15.56
CA ARG A 86 -7.54 -6.11 15.11
C ARG A 86 -7.21 -4.75 14.50
N LEU A 87 -6.26 -4.01 15.10
CA LEU A 87 -5.76 -2.74 14.59
C LEU A 87 -5.16 -2.90 13.18
N ILE A 88 -4.38 -3.96 12.94
CA ILE A 88 -3.80 -4.22 11.62
C ILE A 88 -4.87 -4.66 10.61
N ALA A 89 -5.84 -5.48 11.03
CA ALA A 89 -6.89 -5.99 10.15
C ALA A 89 -7.87 -4.90 9.72
N GLU A 90 -8.27 -4.01 10.63
CA GLU A 90 -9.23 -2.93 10.37
C GLU A 90 -8.79 -1.61 11.03
N PRO A 91 -7.75 -0.94 10.49
CA PRO A 91 -7.21 0.31 11.05
C PRO A 91 -8.24 1.43 11.15
N SER A 92 -9.22 1.46 10.25
CA SER A 92 -10.27 2.50 10.20
C SER A 92 -11.18 2.48 11.43
N SER A 93 -11.40 1.30 12.00
CA SER A 93 -12.24 1.08 13.19
C SER A 93 -11.48 1.20 14.50
N ALA A 94 -10.14 1.31 14.44
CA ALA A 94 -9.31 1.30 15.62
C ALA A 94 -9.33 2.64 16.35
N LYS A 95 -9.01 2.60 17.65
CA LYS A 95 -8.82 3.84 18.42
C LYS A 95 -7.72 4.68 17.77
N ALA A 96 -8.06 5.92 17.41
CA ALA A 96 -7.14 6.85 16.74
C ALA A 96 -5.79 6.98 17.46
N ILE A 97 -5.77 6.96 18.79
CA ILE A 97 -4.53 7.00 19.58
C ILE A 97 -3.61 5.79 19.32
N ASN A 98 -4.17 4.59 19.19
CA ASN A 98 -3.39 3.37 18.93
C ASN A 98 -2.83 3.39 17.50
N LEU A 99 -3.66 3.80 16.53
CA LEU A 99 -3.24 3.91 15.13
C LEU A 99 -2.17 5.00 14.96
N HIS A 100 -2.37 6.18 15.54
CA HIS A 100 -1.40 7.26 15.51
C HIS A 100 -0.06 6.84 16.12
N THR A 101 -0.09 6.18 17.28
CA THR A 101 1.13 5.67 17.93
C THR A 101 1.84 4.66 17.03
N LEU A 102 1.11 3.70 16.45
CA LEU A 102 1.68 2.74 15.50
C LEU A 102 2.32 3.42 14.28
N LEU A 103 1.64 4.37 13.67
CA LEU A 103 2.15 5.09 12.49
C LEU A 103 3.41 5.88 12.83
N LYS A 104 3.45 6.51 14.01
CA LYS A 104 4.63 7.19 14.54
C LYS A 104 5.81 6.23 14.74
N GLU A 105 5.60 5.08 15.39
CA GLU A 105 6.64 4.07 15.61
C GLU A 105 7.18 3.50 14.29
N LEU A 106 6.33 3.36 13.28
CA LEU A 106 6.74 2.91 11.94
C LEU A 106 7.41 4.01 11.11
N GLY A 107 7.51 5.25 11.61
CA GLY A 107 8.08 6.38 10.89
C GLY A 107 7.20 6.91 9.75
N ILE A 108 5.92 6.53 9.73
CA ILE A 108 4.94 7.00 8.75
C ILE A 108 4.47 8.39 9.21
N LYS A 109 4.84 9.42 8.44
CA LYS A 109 4.40 10.79 8.70
C LYS A 109 2.93 10.92 8.32
N VAL A 110 2.08 10.96 9.34
CA VAL A 110 0.68 11.31 9.17
C VAL A 110 0.53 12.80 9.41
N TRP A 111 0.10 13.54 8.40
CA TRP A 111 -0.41 14.90 8.59
C TRP A 111 -1.81 14.80 9.21
N LEU A 112 -1.86 14.41 10.49
CA LEU A 112 -3.04 14.53 11.35
C LEU A 112 -2.94 15.86 12.10
N GLU A 113 -2.69 16.95 11.38
CA GLU A 113 -2.79 18.29 11.96
C GLU A 113 -4.21 18.83 11.76
N LYS A 114 -4.71 19.45 12.82
CA LYS A 114 -6.07 19.96 13.03
C LYS A 114 -6.40 21.13 12.11
#